data_AF-A0A4Y6Q280-F1
#
_entry.id   AF-A0A4Y6Q280-F1
#
_cell.length_a   1.000
_cell.length_b   1.000
_cell.length_c   1.000
_cell.angle_alpha   90.00
_cell.angle_beta   90.00
_cell.angle_gamma   90.00
#
_symmetry.space_group_name_H-M   'P 1'
#
loop_
_entity.id
_entity.type
_entity.pdbx_description
1 polymer ?
#
loop_
_entity_poly.entity_id
_entity_poly.type
_entity_poly.pdbx_seq_one_letter_code
_entity_poly.pdbx_strand_id
1 'polypeptide(L)'
;MPKSSILDDILPDYTALEQGQRLGEVAAEVGFDWPDAAQALEKVHEEVAELEELLAGEAADEVELMGELGDILFAVVNVARKLGIDAEEAMQRTNGKFRRRFAYIEAEVDRQGRRLEDLELDEMEALWQQAKAE
;
A
#
# COMPACT_ATOMS: atom_id res chain seq x y z
N MET A 1 19.90 3.83 -29.51
CA MET A 1 19.08 5.04 -29.71
C MET A 1 19.41 5.99 -28.57
N PRO A 2 19.41 7.32 -28.75
CA PRO A 2 19.58 8.23 -27.62
C PRO A 2 18.42 8.02 -26.63
N LYS A 3 18.70 8.00 -25.33
CA LYS A 3 17.66 7.94 -24.28
C LYS A 3 16.77 9.17 -24.41
N SER A 4 15.46 8.96 -24.49
CA SER A 4 14.48 10.04 -24.63
C SER A 4 14.05 10.61 -23.28
N SER A 5 14.11 9.79 -22.23
CA SER A 5 13.84 10.14 -20.83
C SER A 5 14.88 9.52 -19.90
N ILE A 6 15.11 10.16 -18.75
CA ILE A 6 15.92 9.58 -17.66
C ILE A 6 15.24 8.33 -17.07
N LEU A 7 13.92 8.20 -17.23
CA LEU A 7 13.10 7.12 -16.69
C LEU A 7 13.03 5.89 -17.61
N ASP A 8 13.58 5.97 -18.84
CA ASP A 8 13.48 4.91 -19.86
C ASP A 8 14.15 3.57 -19.45
N ASP A 9 14.96 3.57 -18.38
CA ASP A 9 15.66 2.39 -17.87
C ASP A 9 14.81 1.54 -16.91
N ILE A 10 13.62 2.00 -16.53
CA ILE A 10 12.75 1.27 -15.62
C ILE A 10 12.08 0.15 -16.41
N LEU A 11 12.50 -1.08 -16.13
CA LEU A 11 12.06 -2.27 -16.86
C LEU A 11 10.58 -2.58 -16.59
N PRO A 12 9.83 -3.04 -17.60
CA PRO A 12 8.43 -3.41 -17.43
C PRO A 12 8.22 -4.66 -16.54
N ASP A 13 9.28 -5.43 -16.29
CA ASP A 13 9.24 -6.65 -15.48
C ASP A 13 9.18 -6.38 -13.97
N TYR A 14 9.41 -5.13 -13.54
CA TYR A 14 9.24 -4.72 -12.14
C TYR A 14 7.76 -4.71 -11.74
N THR A 15 7.45 -5.04 -10.49
CA THR A 15 6.11 -4.84 -9.93
C THR A 15 5.77 -3.35 -9.84
N ALA A 16 4.50 -3.01 -9.66
CA ALA A 16 4.08 -1.60 -9.59
C ALA A 16 4.78 -0.82 -8.44
N LEU A 17 4.98 -1.45 -7.29
CA LEU A 17 5.67 -0.82 -6.14
C LEU A 17 7.16 -0.63 -6.43
N GLU A 18 7.80 -1.62 -7.05
CA GLU A 18 9.20 -1.52 -7.50
C GLU A 18 9.38 -0.40 -8.52
N GLN A 19 8.49 -0.31 -9.52
CA GLN A 19 8.50 0.77 -10.52
C GLN A 19 8.38 2.14 -9.84
N GLY A 20 7.41 2.32 -8.94
CA GLY A 20 7.24 3.55 -8.17
C GLY A 20 8.50 3.94 -7.39
N GLN A 21 9.15 2.96 -6.76
CA GLN A 21 10.36 3.18 -5.98
C GLN A 21 11.53 3.61 -6.87
N ARG A 22 11.73 2.95 -8.03
CA ARG A 22 12.78 3.32 -8.99
C ARG A 22 12.53 4.66 -9.68
N LEU A 23 11.28 4.99 -10.00
CA LEU A 23 10.91 6.32 -10.49
C LEU A 23 11.38 7.42 -9.53
N GLY A 24 11.11 7.24 -8.23
CA GLY A 24 11.55 8.16 -7.18
C GLY A 24 13.07 8.24 -7.03
N GLU A 25 13.79 7.12 -7.16
CA GLU A 25 15.26 7.10 -7.13
C GLU A 25 15.87 7.86 -8.31
N VAL A 26 15.41 7.59 -9.53
CA VAL A 26 15.94 8.26 -10.73
C VAL A 26 15.64 9.76 -10.72
N ALA A 27 14.44 10.15 -10.27
CA ALA A 27 14.11 11.57 -10.11
C ALA A 27 15.01 12.26 -9.06
N ALA A 28 15.36 11.54 -8.00
CA ALA A 28 16.27 12.05 -6.97
C ALA A 28 17.70 12.30 -7.49
N GLU A 29 18.18 11.53 -8.47
CA GLU A 29 19.51 11.72 -9.07
C GLU A 29 19.67 13.10 -9.73
N VAL A 30 18.58 13.70 -10.20
CA VAL A 30 18.56 15.06 -10.79
C VAL A 30 18.13 16.13 -9.79
N GLY A 31 18.01 15.79 -8.50
CA GLY A 31 17.64 16.69 -7.42
C GLY A 31 16.13 16.91 -7.25
N PHE A 32 15.29 16.13 -7.95
CA PHE A 32 13.84 16.15 -7.75
C PHE A 32 13.46 15.11 -6.68
N ASP A 33 13.59 15.51 -5.41
CA ASP A 33 13.35 14.63 -4.28
C ASP A 33 12.81 15.39 -3.06
N TRP A 34 12.06 14.68 -2.20
CA TRP A 34 11.77 15.15 -0.84
C TRP A 34 13.06 15.16 0.00
N PRO A 35 13.22 16.04 0.99
CA PRO A 35 14.44 16.04 1.80
C PRO A 35 14.57 14.78 2.67
N ASP A 36 13.50 14.39 3.37
CA ASP A 36 13.47 13.21 4.23
C ASP A 36 12.11 12.47 4.20
N ALA A 37 12.00 11.40 5.00
CA ALA A 37 10.80 10.57 5.08
C ALA A 37 9.60 11.30 5.72
N ALA A 38 9.83 12.28 6.59
CA ALA A 38 8.76 13.06 7.20
C ALA A 38 8.10 13.99 6.17
N GLN A 39 8.86 14.64 5.29
CA GLN A 39 8.24 15.43 4.21
C GLN A 39 7.57 14.56 3.15
N ALA A 40 8.09 13.36 2.88
CA ALA A 40 7.36 12.41 2.03
C ALA A 40 6.03 11.97 2.68
N LEU A 41 6.00 11.81 4.02
CA LEU A 41 4.79 11.48 4.77
C LEU A 41 3.79 12.64 4.81
N GLU A 42 4.25 13.90 4.84
CA GLU A 42 3.38 15.07 4.67
C GLU A 42 2.60 15.00 3.34
N LYS A 43 3.26 14.58 2.25
CA LYS A 43 2.57 14.39 0.96
C LYS A 43 1.55 13.26 1.01
N VAL A 44 1.79 12.17 1.75
CA VAL A 44 0.76 11.14 1.97
C VAL A 44 -0.49 11.73 2.63
N HIS A 45 -0.32 12.61 3.62
CA HIS A 45 -1.46 13.26 4.27
C HIS A 45 -2.21 14.23 3.34
N GLU A 46 -1.49 14.91 2.45
CA GLU A 46 -2.08 15.76 1.40
C GLU A 46 -2.95 14.92 0.44
N GLU A 47 -2.42 13.85 -0.16
CA GLU A 47 -3.21 13.05 -1.12
C GLU A 47 -4.39 12.33 -0.44
N VAL A 48 -4.26 11.97 0.84
CA VAL A 48 -5.38 11.43 1.62
C VAL A 48 -6.49 12.48 1.77
N ALA A 49 -6.14 13.75 2.00
CA ALA A 49 -7.13 14.82 2.08
C ALA A 49 -7.81 15.06 0.72
N GLU A 50 -7.08 15.00 -0.38
CA GLU A 50 -7.65 15.11 -1.74
C GLU A 50 -8.64 13.96 -2.03
N LEU A 51 -8.28 12.72 -1.66
CA LEU A 51 -9.20 11.58 -1.75
C LEU A 51 -10.43 11.75 -0.85
N GLU A 52 -10.27 12.26 0.38
CA GLU A 52 -11.39 12.53 1.29
C GLU A 52 -12.37 13.57 0.70
N GLU A 53 -11.86 14.60 0.03
CA GLU A 53 -12.68 15.60 -0.66
C GLU A 53 -13.48 14.98 -1.82
N LEU A 54 -12.85 14.11 -2.62
CA LEU A 54 -13.54 13.38 -3.69
C LEU A 54 -14.64 12.47 -3.16
N LEU A 55 -14.39 11.75 -2.06
CA LEU A 55 -15.36 10.87 -1.42
C LEU A 55 -16.53 11.63 -0.78
N ALA A 56 -16.32 12.89 -0.37
CA ALA A 56 -17.37 13.76 0.16
C ALA A 56 -18.21 14.45 -0.94
N GLY A 57 -17.71 14.49 -2.17
CA GLY A 57 -18.40 15.03 -3.34
C GLY A 57 -19.56 14.15 -3.82
N GLU A 58 -20.44 14.71 -4.66
CA GLU A 58 -21.63 14.00 -5.14
C GLU A 58 -21.35 13.06 -6.34
N ALA A 59 -20.21 13.18 -7.02
CA ALA A 59 -19.91 12.42 -8.23
C ALA A 59 -18.42 12.44 -8.63
N ALA A 60 -17.51 11.95 -7.77
CA ALA A 60 -16.17 11.60 -8.24
C ALA A 60 -16.28 10.38 -9.18
N ASP A 61 -15.68 10.46 -10.36
CA ASP A 61 -15.66 9.31 -11.27
C ASP A 61 -14.55 8.31 -10.89
N GLU A 62 -14.62 7.10 -11.44
CA GLU A 62 -13.67 6.03 -11.15
C GLU A 62 -12.22 6.42 -11.52
N VAL A 63 -12.03 7.28 -12.53
CA VAL A 63 -10.71 7.71 -12.99
C VAL A 63 -10.08 8.68 -11.98
N GLU A 64 -10.86 9.63 -11.47
CA GLU A 64 -10.41 10.56 -10.42
C GLU A 64 -10.02 9.80 -9.15
N LEU A 65 -10.86 8.86 -8.69
CA LEU A 65 -10.57 8.04 -7.52
C LEU A 65 -9.32 7.16 -7.69
N MET A 66 -9.11 6.60 -8.89
CA MET A 66 -7.90 5.85 -9.21
C MET A 66 -6.64 6.72 -9.20
N GLY A 67 -6.76 7.99 -9.65
CA GLY A 67 -5.68 8.96 -9.64
C GLY A 67 -5.20 9.22 -8.21
N GLU A 68 -6.08 9.69 -7.34
CA GLU A 68 -5.74 10.02 -5.95
C GLU A 68 -5.24 8.81 -5.16
N LEU A 69 -5.89 7.64 -5.34
CA LEU A 69 -5.41 6.42 -4.71
C LEU A 69 -4.00 6.03 -5.20
N GLY A 70 -3.73 6.23 -6.49
CA GLY A 70 -2.41 6.02 -7.08
C GLY A 70 -1.36 6.95 -6.49
N ASP A 71 -1.69 8.23 -6.30
CA ASP A 71 -0.80 9.23 -5.72
C ASP A 71 -0.51 8.94 -4.25
N ILE A 72 -1.50 8.52 -3.46
CA ILE A 72 -1.30 8.01 -2.09
C ILE A 72 -0.30 6.84 -2.09
N LEU A 73 -0.49 5.85 -2.97
CA LEU A 73 0.41 4.70 -3.05
C LEU A 73 1.83 5.11 -3.44
N PHE A 74 1.98 6.02 -4.41
CA PHE A 74 3.29 6.52 -4.85
C PHE A 74 4.00 7.33 -3.75
N ALA A 75 3.26 8.15 -3.01
CA ALA A 75 3.78 8.88 -1.86
C ALA A 75 4.25 7.91 -0.76
N VAL A 76 3.47 6.89 -0.42
CA VAL A 76 3.86 5.83 0.55
C VAL A 76 5.11 5.07 0.09
N VAL A 77 5.23 4.74 -1.20
CA VAL A 77 6.43 4.13 -1.77
C VAL A 77 7.65 5.04 -1.58
N ASN A 78 7.49 6.35 -1.73
CA ASN A 78 8.57 7.30 -1.47
C ASN A 78 8.92 7.44 0.02
N VAL A 79 7.94 7.31 0.93
CA VAL A 79 8.23 7.17 2.37
C VAL A 79 9.11 5.94 2.62
N ALA A 80 8.75 4.78 2.04
CA ALA A 80 9.54 3.56 2.16
C ALA A 80 10.96 3.74 1.61
N ARG A 81 11.10 4.32 0.41
CA ARG A 81 12.40 4.66 -0.20
C ARG A 81 13.26 5.50 0.73
N LYS A 82 12.70 6.56 1.32
CA LYS A 82 13.41 7.46 2.24
C LYS A 82 13.83 6.80 3.56
N LEU A 83 13.10 5.77 3.98
CA LEU A 83 13.44 4.95 5.14
C LEU A 83 14.42 3.81 4.81
N GLY A 84 14.81 3.64 3.54
CA GLY A 84 15.64 2.51 3.09
C GLY A 84 14.90 1.17 3.15
N ILE A 85 13.56 1.20 3.05
CA ILE A 85 12.68 0.05 3.05
C ILE A 85 12.30 -0.29 1.61
N ASP A 86 12.33 -1.57 1.26
CA ASP A 86 11.75 -2.07 0.02
C ASP A 86 10.22 -2.12 0.16
N ALA A 87 9.51 -1.32 -0.63
CA ALA A 87 8.05 -1.19 -0.54
C ALA A 87 7.32 -2.49 -0.89
N GLU A 88 7.82 -3.23 -1.89
CA GLU A 88 7.26 -4.51 -2.31
C GLU A 88 7.43 -5.56 -1.21
N GLU A 89 8.64 -5.69 -0.64
CA GLU A 89 8.90 -6.61 0.48
C GLU A 89 8.04 -6.26 1.71
N ALA A 90 7.89 -4.97 2.03
CA ALA A 90 7.05 -4.52 3.13
C ALA A 90 5.58 -4.94 2.95
N MET A 91 5.05 -4.82 1.73
CA MET A 91 3.69 -5.24 1.40
C MET A 91 3.55 -6.77 1.44
N GLN A 92 4.50 -7.51 0.88
CA GLN A 92 4.52 -8.98 0.92
C GLN A 92 4.52 -9.51 2.37
N ARG A 93 5.32 -8.91 3.26
CA ARG A 93 5.34 -9.25 4.69
C ARG A 93 3.99 -9.00 5.36
N THR A 94 3.32 -7.90 5.01
CA THR A 94 1.99 -7.57 5.53
C THR A 94 0.91 -8.53 5.04
N ASN A 95 0.92 -8.87 3.75
CA ASN A 95 0.05 -9.89 3.17
C ASN A 95 0.26 -11.27 3.83
N GLY A 96 1.52 -11.64 4.10
CA GLY A 96 1.83 -12.87 4.82
C GLY A 96 1.28 -12.90 6.25
N LYS A 97 1.37 -11.78 7.00
CA LYS A 97 0.75 -11.64 8.32
C LYS A 97 -0.78 -11.81 8.24
N PHE A 98 -1.41 -11.16 7.27
CA PHE A 98 -2.86 -11.25 7.07
C PHE A 98 -3.29 -12.69 6.81
N ARG A 99 -2.64 -13.38 5.86
CA ARG A 99 -2.95 -14.79 5.55
C ARG A 99 -2.82 -15.72 6.74
N ARG A 100 -1.74 -15.58 7.53
CA ARG A 100 -1.56 -16.41 8.74
C ARG A 100 -2.66 -16.19 9.77
N ARG A 101 -3.02 -14.92 10.02
CA ARG A 101 -4.07 -14.58 10.98
C ARG A 101 -5.44 -15.03 10.51
N PHE A 102 -5.73 -14.88 9.23
CA PHE A 102 -6.98 -15.37 8.67
C PHE A 102 -7.06 -16.89 8.75
N ALA A 103 -6.00 -17.61 8.38
CA ALA A 103 -5.95 -19.07 8.51
C ALA A 103 -6.15 -19.58 9.95
N TYR A 104 -5.72 -18.80 10.95
CA TYR A 104 -6.04 -19.09 12.36
C TYR A 104 -7.54 -19.01 12.62
N ILE A 105 -8.22 -17.96 12.14
CA ILE A 105 -9.68 -17.82 12.23
C ILE A 105 -10.34 -19.04 11.58
N GLU A 106 -9.96 -19.40 10.35
CA GLU A 106 -10.53 -20.55 9.64
C GLU A 106 -10.39 -21.84 10.44
N ALA A 107 -9.20 -22.10 11.00
CA ALA A 107 -8.93 -23.29 11.80
C ALA A 107 -9.73 -23.34 13.09
N GLU A 108 -9.93 -22.20 13.75
CA GLU A 108 -10.69 -22.15 15.01
C GLU A 108 -12.20 -22.31 14.79
N VAL A 109 -12.71 -21.74 13.69
CA VAL A 109 -14.10 -21.91 13.27
C VAL A 109 -14.39 -23.37 12.92
N ASP A 110 -13.47 -24.03 12.21
CA ASP A 110 -13.58 -25.46 11.87
C ASP A 110 -13.56 -26.35 13.12
N ARG A 111 -12.71 -26.05 14.11
CA ARG A 111 -12.70 -26.78 15.40
C ARG A 111 -14.01 -26.67 16.16
N GLN A 112 -14.74 -25.56 16.00
CA GLN A 112 -16.06 -25.35 16.58
C GLN A 112 -17.19 -26.03 15.80
N GLY A 113 -16.89 -26.65 14.66
CA GLY A 113 -17.88 -27.26 13.77
C GLY A 113 -18.81 -26.24 13.11
N ARG A 114 -18.36 -24.99 12.98
CA ARG A 114 -19.07 -23.89 12.32
C ARG A 114 -18.46 -23.59 10.95
N ARG A 115 -19.10 -22.71 10.17
CA ARG A 115 -18.53 -22.18 8.93
C ARG A 115 -18.28 -20.68 9.08
N LEU A 116 -17.33 -20.14 8.32
CA LEU A 116 -16.94 -18.73 8.37
C LEU A 116 -18.11 -17.78 8.08
N GLU A 117 -18.99 -18.19 7.17
CA GLU A 117 -20.17 -17.41 6.77
C GLU A 117 -21.20 -17.30 7.88
N ASP A 118 -21.09 -18.15 8.93
CA ASP A 118 -21.98 -18.17 10.08
C ASP A 118 -21.43 -17.32 11.25
N LEU A 119 -20.31 -16.59 11.08
CA LEU A 119 -19.78 -15.68 12.09
C LEU A 119 -20.18 -14.22 11.83
N GLU A 120 -20.51 -13.53 12.91
CA GLU A 120 -20.61 -12.07 12.91
C GLU A 120 -19.22 -11.44 12.91
N LEU A 121 -19.12 -10.19 12.42
CA LEU A 121 -17.85 -9.46 12.34
C LEU A 121 -17.15 -9.35 13.70
N ASP A 122 -17.90 -9.16 14.79
CA ASP A 122 -17.36 -9.08 16.15
C ASP A 122 -16.70 -10.40 16.59
N GLU A 123 -17.25 -11.54 16.16
CA GLU A 123 -16.65 -12.85 16.45
C GLU A 123 -15.36 -13.05 15.65
N MET A 124 -15.36 -12.67 14.36
CA MET A 124 -14.16 -12.70 13.52
C MET A 124 -13.05 -11.79 14.09
N GLU A 125 -13.39 -10.61 14.57
CA GLU A 125 -12.45 -9.68 15.19
C GLU A 125 -11.89 -10.25 16.51
N ALA A 126 -12.72 -10.92 17.33
CA ALA A 126 -12.23 -11.58 18.54
C ALA A 126 -11.19 -12.67 18.22
N LEU A 127 -11.45 -13.50 17.19
CA LEU A 127 -10.49 -14.50 16.71
C LEU A 127 -9.25 -13.86 16.08
N TRP A 128 -9.41 -12.74 15.37
CA TRP A 128 -8.30 -11.97 14.81
C TRP A 128 -7.35 -11.44 15.89
N GLN A 129 -7.89 -10.96 17.01
CA GLN A 129 -7.09 -10.50 18.15
C GLN A 129 -6.36 -11.65 18.84
N GLN A 130 -6.97 -12.84 18.91
CA GLN A 130 -6.28 -14.05 19.39
C GLN A 130 -5.11 -14.42 18.47
N ALA A 131 -5.32 -14.38 17.15
CA ALA A 131 -4.28 -14.65 16.15
C ALA A 131 -3.11 -13.64 16.16
N LYS A 132 -3.28 -12.46 16.77
CA LYS A 132 -2.18 -11.49 16.99
C LYS A 132 -1.29 -11.86 18.17
N ALA A 133 -1.80 -12.66 19.12
CA ALA A 133 -1.14 -13.00 20.36
C ALA A 133 -0.37 -14.34 20.29
N GLU A 134 -0.59 -15.15 19.26
CA GLU A 134 0.30 -16.26 18.86
C GLU A 134 1.54 -15.78 18.10
#